data_AF-A0A645A507-F1
#
_entry.id   AF-A0A645A507-F1
#
_cell.length_a   1.000
_cell.length_b   1.000
_cell.length_c   1.000
_cell.angle_alpha   90.00
_cell.angle_beta   90.00
_cell.angle_gamma   90.00
#
_symmetry.space_group_name_H-M   'P 1'
#
loop_
_entity.id
_entity.type
_entity.pdbx_description
1 polymer ?
#
loop_
_entity_poly.entity_id
_entity_poly.type
_entity_poly.pdbx_seq_one_letter_code
_entity_poly.pdbx_strand_id
1 'polypeptide(L)'
;MVVLAVALVAGGCSSGSASGPAPPAGPAQLALSPQGPAEPAGSSDVALRVLLLDDNTSWAQALRSELRTEGMPYTRIDLTAGDRTPVTPALLAGQDSSGAHGQFSAIIAPQASSTLLTASEQQLLRDYQSAFGVRLVETATTDDISRDVPVADLYRGPIDGATATLTGEATAGAFSYLRGTVRIDPGHDDTEAALVRHPSVAKGVRSTPLLTTPIPGTRSPGT
;
A
#
# COMPACT_ATOMS: atom_id res chain seq x y z
N MET A 1 2.85 -8.65 14.31
CA MET A 1 4.13 -7.97 14.01
C MET A 1 4.28 -7.62 12.54
N VAL A 2 4.06 -6.37 12.12
CA VAL A 2 4.09 -5.96 10.70
C VAL A 2 5.35 -5.12 10.42
N VAL A 3 6.05 -5.41 9.32
CA VAL A 3 6.93 -4.46 8.61
C VAL A 3 6.34 -4.16 7.23
N LEU A 4 6.50 -2.91 6.83
CA LEU A 4 5.85 -2.19 5.76
C LEU A 4 6.72 -2.17 4.47
N ALA A 5 6.37 -2.92 3.43
CA ALA A 5 6.94 -2.71 2.09
C ALA A 5 6.04 -1.76 1.29
N VAL A 6 6.21 -0.45 1.47
CA VAL A 6 5.66 0.51 0.49
C VAL A 6 6.62 0.61 -0.68
N ALA A 7 6.09 0.84 -1.88
CA ALA A 7 6.71 0.79 -3.19
C ALA A 7 6.52 2.14 -3.94
N LEU A 8 7.52 2.99 -4.20
CA LEU A 8 7.30 4.34 -4.82
C LEU A 8 8.34 4.79 -5.88
N VAL A 9 8.12 4.53 -7.16
CA VAL A 9 9.14 4.71 -8.23
C VAL A 9 9.37 6.16 -8.66
N ALA A 10 10.64 6.52 -8.92
CA ALA A 10 11.04 7.77 -9.56
C ALA A 10 11.91 7.51 -10.80
N GLY A 11 11.65 8.23 -11.91
CA GLY A 11 12.44 8.21 -13.14
C GLY A 11 12.97 9.59 -13.49
N GLY A 12 14.28 9.71 -13.73
CA GLY A 12 14.96 10.93 -14.18
C GLY A 12 15.12 10.99 -15.70
N CYS A 13 14.95 12.19 -16.27
CA CYS A 13 15.13 12.46 -17.70
C CYS A 13 16.60 12.82 -18.00
N SER A 14 17.19 12.17 -19.00
CA SER A 14 18.41 12.63 -19.68
C SER A 14 18.12 12.84 -21.16
N SER A 15 18.36 14.05 -21.65
CA SER A 15 18.12 14.50 -23.02
C SER A 15 19.26 14.10 -23.96
N GLY A 16 18.93 13.50 -25.10
CA GLY A 16 19.86 13.21 -26.20
C GLY A 16 19.10 12.98 -27.51
N SER A 17 19.17 13.95 -28.42
CA SER A 17 18.56 13.90 -29.76
C SER A 17 19.36 13.02 -30.71
N ALA A 18 18.72 12.04 -31.36
CA ALA A 18 19.17 11.49 -32.64
C ALA A 18 17.98 10.92 -33.42
N SER A 19 17.84 11.36 -34.68
CA SER A 19 16.73 11.06 -35.58
C SER A 19 16.98 9.75 -36.35
N GLY A 20 16.03 8.82 -36.32
CA GLY A 20 16.05 7.54 -37.05
C GLY A 20 14.63 6.95 -37.21
N PRO A 21 14.35 6.14 -38.24
CA PRO A 21 12.99 5.80 -38.69
C PRO A 21 12.24 4.85 -37.72
N ALA A 22 10.91 5.06 -37.65
CA ALA A 22 10.00 4.50 -36.65
C ALA A 22 9.84 2.96 -36.70
N PRO A 23 9.96 2.26 -35.55
CA PRO A 23 9.56 0.85 -35.41
C PRO A 23 8.04 0.69 -35.20
N PRO A 24 7.47 -0.51 -35.44
CA PRO A 24 6.03 -0.78 -35.34
C PRO A 24 5.50 -0.62 -33.92
N ALA A 25 4.26 -0.13 -33.80
CA ALA A 25 3.55 0.15 -32.57
C ALA A 25 3.45 -1.09 -31.66
N GLY A 26 4.23 -1.08 -30.57
CA GLY A 26 4.07 -2.00 -29.44
C GLY A 26 2.86 -1.67 -28.58
N PRO A 27 2.45 -2.56 -27.65
CA PRO A 27 1.29 -2.34 -26.78
C PRO A 27 1.46 -1.05 -25.98
N ALA A 28 0.40 -0.25 -25.92
CA ALA A 28 0.34 1.01 -25.20
C ALA A 28 0.76 0.81 -23.73
N GLN A 29 1.98 1.25 -23.40
CA GLN A 29 2.48 1.27 -22.04
C GLN A 29 1.83 2.46 -21.34
N LEU A 30 1.04 2.19 -20.29
CA LEU A 30 0.61 3.24 -19.36
C LEU A 30 1.85 3.81 -18.68
N ALA A 31 2.26 5.01 -19.11
CA ALA A 31 3.25 5.81 -18.41
C ALA A 31 2.57 6.55 -17.26
N LEU A 32 2.76 6.09 -16.02
CA LEU A 32 2.47 6.92 -14.84
C LEU A 32 3.70 7.80 -14.54
N SER A 33 3.53 9.10 -14.67
CA SER A 33 4.52 10.11 -14.27
C SER A 33 4.72 10.10 -12.75
N PRO A 34 5.94 10.37 -12.24
CA PRO A 34 6.14 10.60 -10.81
C PRO A 34 5.39 11.87 -10.42
N GLN A 35 4.30 11.72 -9.68
CA GLN A 35 3.61 12.87 -9.10
C GLN A 35 4.44 13.36 -7.91
N GLY A 36 4.79 14.64 -7.95
CA GLY A 36 5.44 15.35 -6.84
C GLY A 36 4.56 15.37 -5.58
N PRO A 37 4.91 16.18 -4.56
CA PRO A 37 4.02 16.37 -3.42
C PRO A 37 2.61 16.67 -3.94
N ALA A 38 1.62 15.97 -3.38
CA ALA A 38 0.22 16.16 -3.74
C ALA A 38 -0.06 17.66 -3.74
N GLU A 39 -0.36 18.22 -4.91
CA GLU A 39 -0.97 19.54 -4.97
C GLU A 39 -2.21 19.49 -4.06
N PRO A 40 -2.48 20.54 -3.27
CA PRO A 40 -3.69 20.59 -2.48
C PRO A 40 -4.84 20.37 -3.45
N ALA A 41 -5.50 19.21 -3.32
CA ALA A 41 -6.69 18.88 -4.11
C ALA A 41 -7.62 20.08 -3.97
N GLY A 42 -8.05 20.66 -5.10
CA GLY A 42 -8.94 21.79 -5.09
C GLY A 42 -10.15 21.48 -4.22
N SER A 43 -10.21 22.08 -3.03
CA SER A 43 -11.34 22.09 -2.09
C SER A 43 -12.14 20.78 -1.95
N SER A 44 -11.53 19.61 -2.08
CA SER A 44 -12.20 18.35 -1.74
C SER A 44 -11.83 18.03 -0.30
N ASP A 45 -12.70 18.41 0.62
CA ASP A 45 -12.58 18.00 2.02
C ASP A 45 -12.63 16.47 2.10
N VAL A 46 -11.65 15.88 2.79
CA VAL A 46 -11.60 14.45 3.05
C VAL A 46 -11.61 14.21 4.55
N ALA A 47 -12.57 13.44 5.03
CA ALA A 47 -12.67 13.12 6.44
C ALA A 47 -11.49 12.25 6.90
N LEU A 48 -10.94 12.58 8.08
CA LEU A 48 -9.87 11.80 8.74
C LEU A 48 -10.44 10.51 9.33
N ARG A 49 -10.74 9.56 8.45
CA ARG A 49 -11.30 8.25 8.76
C ARG A 49 -10.76 7.21 7.78
N VAL A 50 -10.55 5.99 8.26
CA VAL A 50 -10.07 4.87 7.45
C VAL A 50 -11.22 3.98 7.01
N LEU A 51 -11.27 3.59 5.73
CA LEU A 51 -12.08 2.46 5.29
C LEU A 51 -11.24 1.18 5.40
N LEU A 52 -11.65 0.26 6.27
CA LEU A 52 -11.03 -1.05 6.40
C LEU A 52 -11.91 -2.11 5.75
N LEU A 53 -11.43 -2.68 4.66
CA LEU A 53 -12.00 -3.88 4.04
C LEU A 53 -11.32 -5.09 4.70
N ASP A 54 -12.10 -5.89 5.41
CA ASP A 54 -11.61 -6.88 6.37
C ASP A 54 -11.95 -8.30 5.91
N ASP A 55 -10.96 -9.16 5.75
CA ASP A 55 -11.10 -10.58 5.42
C ASP A 55 -11.06 -11.52 6.65
N ASN A 56 -11.11 -10.96 7.85
CA ASN A 56 -11.00 -11.64 9.15
C ASN A 56 -9.68 -12.38 9.41
N THR A 57 -8.65 -12.17 8.59
CA THR A 57 -7.31 -12.73 8.83
C THR A 57 -6.67 -12.14 10.09
N SER A 58 -5.70 -12.85 10.67
CA SER A 58 -4.94 -12.35 11.84
C SER A 58 -4.30 -10.97 11.60
N TRP A 59 -3.88 -10.68 10.36
CA TRP A 59 -3.37 -9.37 9.97
C TRP A 59 -4.43 -8.27 10.02
N ALA A 60 -5.62 -8.52 9.46
CA ALA A 60 -6.73 -7.58 9.55
C ALA A 60 -7.15 -7.35 11.01
N GLN A 61 -7.11 -8.40 11.85
CA GLN A 61 -7.38 -8.28 13.28
C GLN A 61 -6.33 -7.41 14.01
N ALA A 62 -5.04 -7.62 13.73
CA ALA A 62 -3.96 -6.81 14.29
C ALA A 62 -4.12 -5.34 13.90
N LEU A 63 -4.38 -5.06 12.62
CA LEU A 63 -4.58 -3.71 12.12
C LEU A 63 -5.80 -3.02 12.75
N ARG A 64 -6.92 -3.72 12.95
CA ARG A 64 -8.06 -3.19 13.71
C ARG A 64 -7.68 -2.86 15.15
N SER A 65 -6.89 -3.72 15.78
CA SER A 65 -6.43 -3.50 17.14
C SER A 65 -5.61 -2.21 17.21
N GLU A 66 -4.66 -2.03 16.29
CA GLU A 66 -3.84 -0.81 16.21
C GLU A 66 -4.67 0.44 15.93
N LEU A 67 -5.57 0.40 14.93
CA LEU A 67 -6.48 1.52 14.64
C LEU A 67 -7.30 1.92 15.87
N ARG A 68 -7.77 0.94 16.66
CA ARG A 68 -8.51 1.19 17.90
C ARG A 68 -7.61 1.73 19.01
N THR A 69 -6.41 1.18 19.20
CA THR A 69 -5.44 1.61 20.21
C THR A 69 -5.00 3.05 19.98
N GLU A 70 -4.74 3.42 18.72
CA GLU A 70 -4.35 4.77 18.31
C GLU A 70 -5.53 5.75 18.24
N GLY A 71 -6.76 5.28 18.49
CA GLY A 71 -7.97 6.10 18.43
C GLY A 71 -8.31 6.60 17.02
N MET A 72 -7.79 5.95 15.98
CA MET A 72 -8.03 6.30 14.59
C MET A 72 -9.46 5.93 14.19
N PRO A 73 -10.31 6.88 13.77
CA PRO A 73 -11.66 6.55 13.32
C PRO A 73 -11.63 5.64 12.09
N TYR A 74 -12.42 4.57 12.10
CA TYR A 74 -12.53 3.68 10.93
C TYR A 74 -13.96 3.18 10.67
N THR A 75 -14.25 2.82 9.42
CA THR A 75 -15.42 2.02 9.01
C THR A 75 -14.90 0.66 8.59
N ARG A 76 -15.50 -0.40 9.13
CA ARG A 76 -15.18 -1.77 8.75
C ARG A 76 -16.24 -2.32 7.81
N ILE A 77 -15.80 -2.94 6.71
CA ILE A 77 -16.62 -3.84 5.89
C ILE A 77 -16.01 -5.23 5.99
N ASP A 78 -16.78 -6.17 6.53
CA ASP A 78 -16.42 -7.58 6.52
C ASP A 78 -16.66 -8.16 5.12
N LEU A 79 -15.59 -8.53 4.42
CA LEU A 79 -15.65 -9.09 3.08
C LEU A 79 -16.11 -10.55 3.04
N THR A 80 -16.08 -11.24 4.18
CA THR A 80 -16.43 -12.66 4.31
C THR A 80 -17.89 -12.87 4.73
N ALA A 81 -18.56 -11.83 5.22
CA ALA A 81 -19.96 -11.89 5.57
C ALA A 81 -20.85 -12.04 4.32
N GLY A 82 -21.72 -13.06 4.31
CA GLY A 82 -22.62 -13.32 3.18
C GLY A 82 -23.66 -12.22 2.95
N ASP A 83 -23.94 -11.42 3.97
CA ASP A 83 -24.83 -10.26 3.99
C ASP A 83 -24.05 -8.93 4.09
N ARG A 84 -22.78 -8.92 3.68
CA ARG A 84 -21.95 -7.71 3.76
C ARG A 84 -22.58 -6.52 3.07
N THR A 85 -22.39 -5.35 3.68
CA THR A 85 -22.72 -4.08 3.01
C THR A 85 -21.76 -3.88 1.83
N PRO A 86 -22.25 -3.67 0.60
CA PRO A 86 -21.39 -3.44 -0.55
C PRO A 86 -20.73 -2.06 -0.47
N VAL A 87 -19.58 -1.91 -1.14
CA VAL A 87 -18.96 -0.60 -1.34
C VAL A 87 -19.79 0.17 -2.36
N THR A 88 -20.31 1.34 -1.98
CA THR A 88 -21.16 2.17 -2.84
C THR A 88 -20.59 3.59 -2.97
N PRO A 89 -20.97 4.35 -4.03
CA PRO A 89 -20.56 5.75 -4.15
C PRO A 89 -20.94 6.59 -2.92
N ALA A 90 -22.16 6.39 -2.41
CA ALA A 90 -22.68 7.12 -1.25
C ALA A 90 -21.96 6.78 0.07
N LEU A 91 -21.33 5.61 0.15
CA LEU A 91 -20.44 5.27 1.27
C LEU A 91 -19.12 6.05 1.17
N LEU A 92 -18.56 6.14 -0.04
CA LEU A 92 -17.22 6.69 -0.25
C LEU A 92 -17.19 8.22 -0.26
N ALA A 93 -18.21 8.85 -0.83
CA ALA A 93 -18.26 10.28 -1.00
C ALA A 93 -19.66 10.83 -0.71
N GLY A 94 -19.70 12.07 -0.24
CA GLY A 94 -20.92 12.87 -0.13
C GLY A 94 -20.80 14.14 -0.96
N GLN A 95 -21.88 14.90 -0.99
CA GLN A 95 -21.91 16.21 -1.61
C GLN A 95 -22.74 17.15 -0.74
N ASP A 96 -22.20 18.33 -0.47
CA ASP A 96 -22.87 19.39 0.27
C ASP A 96 -22.74 20.73 -0.47
N SER A 97 -23.08 21.84 0.20
CA SER A 97 -23.01 23.19 -0.36
C SER A 97 -21.59 23.65 -0.73
N SER A 98 -20.57 23.03 -0.15
CA SER A 98 -19.15 23.33 -0.37
C SER A 98 -18.54 22.49 -1.49
N GLY A 99 -19.20 21.39 -1.88
CA GLY A 99 -18.79 20.54 -2.99
C GLY A 99 -18.84 19.05 -2.66
N ALA A 100 -18.19 18.24 -3.50
CA ALA A 100 -17.99 16.83 -3.21
C ALA A 100 -16.91 16.65 -2.13
N HIS A 101 -17.20 15.81 -1.14
CA HIS A 101 -16.27 15.49 -0.06
C HIS A 101 -16.07 13.98 0.07
N GLY A 102 -14.84 13.57 0.39
CA GLY A 102 -14.49 12.17 0.61
C GLY A 102 -14.73 11.76 2.06
N GLN A 103 -15.29 10.58 2.28
CA GLN A 103 -15.56 10.08 3.64
C GLN A 103 -14.35 9.37 4.29
N PHE A 104 -13.31 9.07 3.50
CA PHE A 104 -12.15 8.30 3.97
C PHE A 104 -10.82 8.85 3.45
N SER A 105 -9.89 9.12 4.35
CA SER A 105 -8.53 9.59 4.01
C SER A 105 -7.57 8.47 3.63
N ALA A 106 -7.93 7.21 3.94
CA ALA A 106 -7.20 6.02 3.54
C ALA A 106 -8.15 4.84 3.37
N ILE A 107 -7.80 3.93 2.47
CA ILE A 107 -8.44 2.63 2.32
C ILE A 107 -7.41 1.57 2.67
N ILE A 108 -7.78 0.59 3.46
CA ILE A 108 -6.97 -0.59 3.74
C ILE A 108 -7.74 -1.82 3.29
N ALA A 109 -7.10 -2.68 2.51
CA ALA A 109 -7.72 -3.89 1.98
C ALA A 109 -6.73 -5.05 1.93
N PRO A 110 -7.16 -6.31 2.00
CA PRO A 110 -6.27 -7.42 1.72
C PRO A 110 -5.89 -7.44 0.24
N GLN A 111 -4.68 -7.91 -0.10
CA GLN A 111 -4.28 -8.13 -1.50
C GLN A 111 -5.25 -9.10 -2.20
N ALA A 112 -5.75 -10.10 -1.46
CA ALA A 112 -6.79 -11.00 -1.92
C ALA A 112 -8.17 -10.32 -2.13
N SER A 113 -8.37 -9.08 -1.68
CA SER A 113 -9.65 -8.35 -1.84
C SER A 113 -10.07 -8.21 -3.30
N SER A 114 -9.15 -8.25 -4.26
CA SER A 114 -9.46 -8.32 -5.69
C SER A 114 -10.36 -9.50 -6.07
N THR A 115 -10.36 -10.57 -5.28
CA THR A 115 -11.23 -11.74 -5.48
C THR A 115 -12.53 -11.69 -4.65
N LEU A 116 -12.55 -10.93 -3.55
CA LEU A 116 -13.70 -10.78 -2.66
C LEU A 116 -14.60 -9.59 -3.03
N LEU A 117 -14.06 -8.62 -3.76
CA LEU A 117 -14.77 -7.47 -4.31
C LEU A 117 -15.24 -7.74 -5.73
N THR A 118 -16.44 -7.27 -6.05
CA THR A 118 -16.91 -7.27 -7.44
C THR A 118 -16.09 -6.31 -8.30
N ALA A 119 -16.06 -6.52 -9.62
CA ALA A 119 -15.38 -5.63 -10.55
C ALA A 119 -15.87 -4.17 -10.43
N SER A 120 -17.17 -3.98 -10.16
CA SER A 120 -17.76 -2.66 -9.94
C SER A 120 -17.25 -2.01 -8.66
N GLU A 121 -17.15 -2.74 -7.55
CA GLU A 121 -16.59 -2.20 -6.30
C GLU A 121 -15.12 -1.84 -6.46
N GLN A 122 -14.34 -2.64 -7.17
CA GLN A 122 -12.94 -2.32 -7.46
C GLN A 122 -12.80 -1.05 -8.31
N GLN A 123 -13.68 -0.87 -9.30
CA GLN A 123 -13.70 0.35 -10.10
C GLN A 123 -14.07 1.56 -9.24
N LEU A 124 -15.07 1.44 -8.36
CA LEU A 124 -15.45 2.52 -7.43
C LEU A 124 -14.30 2.94 -6.52
N LEU A 125 -13.54 1.98 -5.99
CA LEU A 125 -12.37 2.29 -5.16
C LEU A 125 -11.28 3.01 -5.98
N ARG A 126 -11.05 2.63 -7.24
CA ARG A 126 -10.09 3.33 -8.12
C ARG A 126 -10.54 4.75 -8.45
N ASP A 127 -11.82 4.92 -8.77
CA ASP A 127 -12.40 6.21 -9.08
C ASP A 127 -12.32 7.14 -7.85
N TYR A 128 -12.62 6.62 -6.66
CA TYR A 128 -12.49 7.36 -5.41
C TYR A 128 -11.05 7.78 -5.10
N GLN A 129 -10.08 6.86 -5.26
CA GLN A 129 -8.65 7.18 -5.09
C GLN A 129 -8.21 8.32 -6.02
N SER A 130 -8.62 8.24 -7.29
CA SER A 130 -8.30 9.27 -8.30
C SER A 130 -8.96 10.61 -7.97
N ALA A 131 -10.24 10.59 -7.57
CA ALA A 131 -11.02 11.80 -7.32
C ALA A 131 -10.57 12.58 -6.08
N PHE A 132 -10.18 11.88 -5.01
CA PHE A 132 -9.89 12.49 -3.71
C PHE A 132 -8.42 12.40 -3.29
N GLY A 133 -7.54 11.84 -4.13
CA GLY A 133 -6.12 11.67 -3.82
C GLY A 133 -5.84 10.71 -2.65
N VAL A 134 -6.76 9.80 -2.38
CA VAL A 134 -6.71 8.86 -1.24
C VAL A 134 -5.82 7.67 -1.58
N ARG A 135 -5.07 7.18 -0.59
CA ARG A 135 -4.20 6.00 -0.74
C ARG A 135 -4.93 4.71 -0.36
N LEU A 136 -4.72 3.68 -1.18
CA LEU A 136 -5.01 2.28 -0.84
C LEU A 136 -3.75 1.63 -0.25
N VAL A 137 -3.90 1.00 0.90
CA VAL A 137 -2.88 0.15 1.53
C VAL A 137 -3.34 -1.29 1.42
N GLU A 138 -2.53 -2.14 0.80
CA GLU A 138 -2.84 -3.56 0.68
C GLU A 138 -2.11 -4.37 1.74
N THR A 139 -2.81 -5.27 2.42
CA THR A 139 -2.19 -6.25 3.33
C THR A 139 -1.94 -7.55 2.58
N ALA A 140 -0.71 -8.04 2.57
CA ALA A 140 -0.33 -9.27 1.90
C ALA A 140 0.01 -10.37 2.92
N THR A 141 -0.40 -11.60 2.64
CA THR A 141 0.09 -12.79 3.35
C THR A 141 1.41 -13.27 2.74
N THR A 142 2.15 -14.11 3.46
CA THR A 142 3.34 -14.79 2.92
C THR A 142 3.03 -15.58 1.66
N ASP A 143 1.85 -16.20 1.59
CA ASP A 143 1.41 -16.93 0.41
C ASP A 143 1.14 -16.01 -0.77
N ASP A 144 0.59 -14.81 -0.52
CA ASP A 144 0.41 -13.80 -1.57
C ASP A 144 1.76 -13.34 -2.12
N ILE A 145 2.72 -13.04 -1.25
CA ILE A 145 4.08 -12.60 -1.64
C ILE A 145 4.80 -13.71 -2.42
N SER A 146 4.66 -14.98 -2.01
CA SER A 146 5.34 -16.11 -2.64
C SER A 146 4.85 -16.42 -4.06
N ARG A 147 3.67 -15.92 -4.48
CA ARG A 147 3.19 -16.06 -5.86
C ARG A 147 3.94 -15.15 -6.84
N ASP A 148 4.36 -13.98 -6.34
CA ASP A 148 4.92 -12.91 -7.17
C ASP A 148 6.43 -12.77 -7.04
N VAL A 149 7.01 -13.27 -5.95
CA VAL A 149 8.44 -13.18 -5.63
C VAL A 149 9.12 -14.56 -5.70
N PRO A 150 10.29 -14.69 -6.34
CA PRO A 150 11.06 -15.94 -6.32
C PRO A 150 11.41 -16.36 -4.90
N VAL A 151 11.27 -17.66 -4.58
CA VAL A 151 11.59 -18.22 -3.26
C VAL A 151 13.02 -17.91 -2.81
N ALA A 152 13.99 -17.83 -3.73
CA ALA A 152 15.38 -17.48 -3.42
C ALA A 152 15.55 -16.05 -2.85
N ASP A 153 14.59 -15.18 -3.14
CA ASP A 153 14.56 -13.78 -2.70
C ASP A 153 13.63 -13.55 -1.52
N LEU A 154 12.96 -14.60 -1.03
CA LEU A 154 12.01 -14.53 0.07
C LEU A 154 12.64 -15.10 1.34
N TYR A 155 12.79 -14.26 2.36
CA TYR A 155 13.01 -14.74 3.72
C TYR A 155 11.66 -14.98 4.39
N ARG A 156 11.55 -16.10 5.09
CA ARG A 156 10.43 -16.44 5.95
C ARG A 156 10.96 -16.81 7.33
N GLY A 157 10.48 -16.13 8.36
CA GLY A 157 10.89 -16.38 9.73
C GLY A 157 10.64 -15.19 10.65
N PRO A 158 11.04 -15.29 11.93
CA PRO A 158 10.78 -14.24 12.92
C PRO A 158 11.61 -12.99 12.63
N ILE A 159 10.99 -11.83 12.76
CA ILE A 159 11.67 -10.52 12.72
C ILE A 159 11.42 -9.73 14.01
N ASP A 160 11.13 -10.47 15.07
CA ASP A 160 10.57 -9.93 16.29
C ASP A 160 11.56 -9.07 17.06
N GLY A 161 11.12 -7.87 17.45
CA GLY A 161 12.00 -6.86 18.04
C GLY A 161 13.05 -6.27 17.10
N ALA A 162 13.10 -6.65 15.82
CA ALA A 162 14.05 -6.08 14.88
C ALA A 162 13.77 -4.58 14.64
N THR A 163 14.81 -3.87 14.23
CA THR A 163 14.73 -2.43 13.93
C THR A 163 14.74 -2.25 12.43
N ALA A 164 13.63 -1.72 11.92
CA ALA A 164 13.51 -1.34 10.53
C ALA A 164 13.89 0.14 10.35
N THR A 165 14.41 0.49 9.19
CA THR A 165 14.92 1.81 8.84
C THR A 165 14.13 2.36 7.67
N LEU A 166 13.66 3.61 7.81
CA LEU A 166 13.00 4.34 6.74
C LEU A 166 14.00 4.60 5.62
N THR A 167 13.57 4.42 4.39
CA THR A 167 14.42 4.69 3.22
C THR A 167 14.51 6.18 2.92
N GLY A 168 15.44 6.56 2.04
CA GLY A 168 15.55 7.93 1.56
C GLY A 168 14.25 8.39 0.90
N GLU A 169 13.58 7.51 0.17
CA GLU A 169 12.31 7.77 -0.49
C GLU A 169 11.17 7.98 0.51
N ALA A 170 11.18 7.29 1.65
CA ALA A 170 10.20 7.49 2.71
C ALA A 170 10.34 8.88 3.35
N THR A 171 11.58 9.24 3.70
CA THR A 171 11.90 10.49 4.40
C THR A 171 11.85 11.72 3.48
N ALA A 172 12.08 11.56 2.18
CA ALA A 172 11.84 12.61 1.19
C ALA A 172 10.34 12.79 0.85
N GLY A 173 9.52 11.78 1.15
CA GLY A 173 8.10 11.75 0.80
C GLY A 173 7.17 11.91 1.99
N ALA A 174 6.15 11.03 2.03
CA ALA A 174 5.03 11.11 2.97
C ALA A 174 5.42 10.91 4.45
N PHE A 175 6.64 10.47 4.73
CA PHE A 175 7.12 10.16 6.08
C PHE A 175 8.28 11.07 6.52
N SER A 176 8.40 12.25 5.93
CA SER A 176 9.44 13.25 6.28
C SER A 176 9.43 13.70 7.75
N TYR A 177 8.29 13.51 8.44
CA TYR A 177 8.15 13.79 9.87
C TYR A 177 8.67 12.66 10.78
N LEU A 178 8.87 11.45 10.26
CA LEU A 178 9.35 10.31 11.04
C LEU A 178 10.88 10.33 11.19
N ARG A 179 11.35 9.88 12.36
CA ARG A 179 12.78 9.83 12.71
C ARG A 179 13.35 8.46 12.41
N GLY A 180 13.77 8.24 11.15
CA GLY A 180 14.76 7.26 10.70
C GLY A 180 14.51 5.76 10.92
N THR A 181 14.04 5.32 12.09
CA THR A 181 13.91 3.91 12.46
C THR A 181 12.59 3.63 13.17
N VAL A 182 12.03 2.46 12.90
CA VAL A 182 10.82 1.94 13.55
C VAL A 182 11.16 0.59 14.17
N ARG A 183 10.80 0.40 15.43
CA ARG A 183 10.92 -0.90 16.09
C ARG A 183 9.69 -1.72 15.76
N ILE A 184 9.91 -2.96 15.36
CA ILE A 184 8.82 -3.89 15.10
C ILE A 184 8.47 -4.49 16.47
N ASP A 185 7.23 -4.29 16.90
CA ASP A 185 6.72 -4.65 18.23
C ASP A 185 6.85 -6.13 18.51
N PRO A 186 7.64 -6.66 19.48
CA PRO A 186 7.78 -8.11 19.68
C PRO A 186 6.41 -8.81 19.77
N GLY A 187 6.16 -9.76 18.87
CA GLY A 187 4.86 -10.38 18.72
C GLY A 187 4.45 -11.16 19.97
N HIS A 188 3.16 -11.45 20.06
CA HIS A 188 2.67 -12.50 20.95
C HIS A 188 2.53 -13.77 20.10
N ASP A 189 3.31 -14.80 20.45
CA ASP A 189 3.48 -16.10 19.78
C ASP A 189 4.16 -16.05 18.39
N ASP A 190 4.85 -17.16 18.04
CA ASP A 190 5.74 -17.42 16.89
C ASP A 190 5.19 -16.95 15.52
N THR A 191 5.14 -15.63 15.32
CA THR A 191 4.62 -15.04 14.09
C THR A 191 5.75 -14.95 13.08
N GLU A 192 5.69 -15.77 12.04
CA GLU A 192 6.61 -15.64 10.92
C GLU A 192 6.27 -14.40 10.10
N ALA A 193 7.29 -13.59 9.80
CA ALA A 193 7.20 -12.55 8.80
C ALA A 193 7.82 -13.01 7.47
N ALA A 194 7.46 -12.31 6.41
CA ALA A 194 8.08 -12.42 5.10
C ALA A 194 8.87 -11.14 4.82
N LEU A 195 10.13 -11.28 4.40
CA LEU A 195 10.91 -10.16 3.87
C LEU A 195 11.34 -10.47 2.44
N VAL A 196 11.12 -9.52 1.54
CA VAL A 196 11.59 -9.61 0.15
C VAL A 196 12.97 -8.98 0.07
N ARG A 197 13.97 -9.74 -0.37
CA ARG A 197 15.35 -9.26 -0.55
C ARG A 197 15.37 -8.08 -1.52
N HIS A 198 16.18 -7.06 -1.23
CA HIS A 198 16.40 -5.96 -2.17
C HIS A 198 17.66 -6.20 -3.04
N PRO A 199 17.65 -5.87 -4.34
CA PRO A 199 16.50 -5.41 -5.15
C PRO A 199 15.77 -6.58 -5.82
N SER A 200 14.71 -7.11 -5.19
CA SER A 200 13.78 -8.02 -5.83
C SER A 200 12.42 -7.33 -5.99
N VAL A 201 11.86 -7.44 -7.19
CA VAL A 201 10.55 -6.89 -7.52
C VAL A 201 9.66 -8.01 -8.05
N ALA A 202 8.38 -7.96 -7.72
CA ALA A 202 7.37 -8.78 -8.37
C ALA A 202 7.43 -8.58 -9.89
N LYS A 203 7.18 -9.65 -10.66
CA LYS A 203 7.30 -9.62 -12.13
C LYS A 203 6.45 -8.50 -12.73
N GLY A 204 7.10 -7.59 -13.46
CA GLY A 204 6.43 -6.49 -14.17
C GLY A 204 5.96 -5.34 -13.27
N VAL A 205 6.27 -5.38 -11.97
CA VAL A 205 5.89 -4.35 -11.01
C VAL A 205 7.11 -3.55 -10.60
N ARG A 206 6.87 -2.27 -10.37
CA ARG A 206 7.87 -1.31 -9.91
C ARG A 206 7.60 -1.05 -8.42
N SER A 207 8.57 -1.42 -7.57
CA SER A 207 8.48 -1.22 -6.13
C SER A 207 9.67 -0.39 -5.63
N THR A 208 9.40 0.61 -4.77
CA THR A 208 10.43 1.26 -3.96
C THR A 208 10.14 1.21 -2.47
N PRO A 209 10.94 0.43 -1.71
CA PRO A 209 10.75 0.20 -0.29
C PRO A 209 10.71 1.53 0.46
N LEU A 210 9.78 1.69 1.40
CA LEU A 210 9.80 2.81 2.35
C LEU A 210 10.35 2.43 3.72
N LEU A 211 10.39 1.14 4.02
CA LEU A 211 10.93 0.62 5.27
C LEU A 211 11.73 -0.63 4.94
N THR A 212 12.93 -0.76 5.51
CA THR A 212 13.80 -1.92 5.28
C THR A 212 14.38 -2.42 6.59
N THR A 213 14.61 -3.71 6.71
CA THR A 213 15.28 -4.32 7.86
C THR A 213 16.32 -5.33 7.35
N PRO A 214 17.45 -5.55 8.04
CA PRO A 214 18.36 -6.63 7.67
C PRO A 214 17.63 -7.98 7.67
N ILE A 215 17.82 -8.77 6.59
CA ILE A 215 17.32 -10.14 6.56
C ILE A 215 18.15 -10.98 7.54
N PRO A 216 17.51 -11.68 8.51
CA PRO A 216 18.21 -12.50 9.48
C PRO A 216 19.22 -13.46 8.86
N GLY A 217 20.41 -13.53 9.46
CA GLY A 217 21.53 -14.34 8.96
C GLY A 217 22.26 -13.75 7.75
N THR A 218 21.90 -12.54 7.29
CA THR A 218 22.56 -11.88 6.15
C THR A 218 22.87 -10.40 6.43
N ARG A 219 23.61 -9.76 5.52
CA ARG A 219 23.79 -8.30 5.49
C ARG A 219 22.89 -7.62 4.46
N SER A 220 22.05 -8.37 3.77
CA SER A 220 21.17 -7.82 2.75
C SER A 220 19.93 -7.20 3.40
N PRO A 221 19.50 -6.02 2.94
CA PRO A 221 18.22 -5.48 3.35
C PRO A 221 17.07 -6.28 2.72
N GLY A 222 16.02 -6.46 3.51
CA GLY A 222 14.72 -6.93 3.08
C GLY A 222 13.66 -5.89 3.36
N THR A 223 12.57 -5.95 2.59
CA THR A 223 11.39 -5.09 2.75
C THR A 223 10.15 -5.92 3.07
#